data_AF-A0A967KMI7-F1
#
_entry.id   AF-A0A967KMI7-F1
#
_cell.length_a   1.000
_cell.length_b   1.000
_cell.length_c   1.000
_cell.angle_alpha   90.00
_cell.angle_beta   90.00
_cell.angle_gamma   90.00
#
_symmetry.space_group_name_H-M   'P 1'
#
loop_
_entity.id
_entity.type
_entity.pdbx_description
1 polymer ?
#
loop_
_entity_poly.entity_id
_entity_poly.type
_entity_poly.pdbx_seq_one_letter_code
_entity_poly.pdbx_strand_id
1 'polypeptide(L)'
;MAKEKVKHLSGVFASVFAHAGHITKEDAKEISGLDDHAFEHAYDKASNIAENVMQHEGEKMDKFLEHFAKEIENYMEHFGGKLFK
;
A
#
# COMPACT_ATOMS: atom_id res chain seq x y z
N MET A 1 9.02 10.38 -14.42
CA MET A 1 8.58 9.01 -14.78
C MET A 1 8.65 8.03 -13.61
N ALA A 2 9.81 7.81 -12.97
CA ALA A 2 9.91 6.86 -11.85
C ALA A 2 9.03 7.26 -10.65
N LYS A 3 9.07 8.54 -10.23
CA LYS A 3 8.25 9.07 -9.13
C LYS A 3 6.75 8.84 -9.34
N GLU A 4 6.24 9.13 -10.53
CA GLU A 4 4.81 8.92 -10.86
C GLU A 4 4.43 7.43 -10.84
N LYS A 5 5.30 6.54 -11.33
CA LYS A 5 5.07 5.09 -11.23
C LYS A 5 5.03 4.62 -9.77
N VAL A 6 5.89 5.17 -8.90
CA VAL A 6 5.90 4.86 -7.47
C VAL A 6 4.60 5.32 -6.81
N LYS A 7 4.13 6.54 -7.08
CA LYS A 7 2.84 7.03 -6.60
C LYS A 7 1.67 6.14 -7.00
N HIS A 8 1.63 5.68 -8.26
CA HIS A 8 0.61 4.76 -8.73
C HIS A 8 0.65 3.40 -8.01
N LEU A 9 1.85 2.85 -7.76
CA LEU A 9 2.02 1.62 -6.99
C LEU A 9 1.57 1.81 -5.53
N SER A 10 1.98 2.91 -4.89
CA SER A 10 1.54 3.28 -3.54
C SER A 10 0.02 3.43 -3.46
N GLY A 11 -0.60 4.05 -4.46
CA GLY A 11 -2.06 4.19 -4.55
C GLY A 11 -2.77 2.85 -4.66
N VAL A 12 -2.30 1.94 -5.52
CA VAL A 12 -2.87 0.58 -5.61
C VAL A 12 -2.74 -0.16 -4.29
N PHE A 13 -1.55 -0.14 -3.66
CA PHE A 13 -1.31 -0.83 -2.41
C PHE A 13 -2.17 -0.29 -1.27
N ALA A 14 -2.17 1.02 -1.05
CA ALA A 14 -2.99 1.64 0.00
C ALA A 14 -4.49 1.41 -0.23
N SER A 15 -4.94 1.42 -1.49
CA SER A 15 -6.34 1.15 -1.84
C SER A 15 -6.76 -0.29 -1.52
N VAL A 16 -5.86 -1.28 -1.60
CA VAL A 16 -6.14 -2.65 -1.16
C VAL A 16 -6.46 -2.68 0.35
N PHE A 17 -5.69 -1.95 1.16
CA PHE A 17 -5.95 -1.85 2.61
C PHE A 17 -7.24 -1.08 2.92
N ALA A 18 -7.58 -0.08 2.10
CA ALA A 18 -8.85 0.63 2.24
C ALA A 18 -10.04 -0.28 1.94
N HIS A 19 -9.98 -1.08 0.85
CA HIS A 19 -11.01 -2.08 0.53
C HIS A 19 -11.13 -3.19 1.58
N ALA A 20 -10.01 -3.56 2.23
CA ALA A 20 -10.00 -4.48 3.35
C ALA A 20 -10.48 -3.86 4.69
N GLY A 21 -10.74 -2.55 4.73
CA GLY A 21 -11.25 -1.84 5.91
C GLY A 21 -10.20 -1.50 6.97
N HIS A 22 -8.91 -1.56 6.64
CA HIS A 22 -7.83 -1.22 7.58
C HIS A 22 -7.51 0.28 7.63
N ILE A 23 -7.77 1.01 6.55
CA ILE A 23 -7.63 2.46 6.45
C ILE A 23 -8.83 3.05 5.69
N THR A 24 -9.00 4.37 5.72
CA THR A 24 -10.05 5.02 4.92
C THR A 24 -9.62 5.21 3.46
N LYS A 25 -10.58 5.44 2.56
CA LYS A 25 -10.30 5.84 1.18
C LYS A 25 -9.51 7.16 1.10
N GLU A 26 -9.76 8.08 2.03
CA GLU A 26 -9.05 9.36 2.12
C GLU A 26 -7.60 9.17 2.55
N ASP A 27 -7.32 8.30 3.53
CA ASP A 27 -5.95 7.93 3.92
C ASP A 27 -5.19 7.32 2.74
N ALA A 28 -5.83 6.40 1.99
CA ALA A 28 -5.23 5.79 0.81
C ALA A 28 -4.90 6.83 -0.28
N LYS A 29 -5.75 7.85 -0.45
CA LYS A 29 -5.52 8.95 -1.38
C LYS A 29 -4.33 9.79 -0.97
N GLU A 30 -4.27 10.18 0.31
CA GLU A 30 -3.16 10.93 0.87
C GLU A 30 -1.83 10.20 0.69
N ILE A 31 -1.77 8.91 1.06
CA ILE A 31 -0.59 8.05 0.93
C ILE A 31 -0.12 7.93 -0.53
N SER A 32 -1.06 7.87 -1.47
CA SER A 32 -0.73 7.74 -2.89
C SER A 32 0.00 8.96 -3.46
N GLY A 33 -0.30 10.16 -2.94
CA GLY A 33 0.15 11.43 -3.51
C GLY A 33 -0.29 11.66 -4.96
N LEU A 34 -1.32 10.94 -5.43
CA LEU A 34 -1.95 11.09 -6.73
C LEU A 34 -3.01 12.21 -6.68
N ASP A 35 -3.29 12.79 -7.83
CA ASP A 35 -4.49 13.61 -7.99
C ASP A 35 -5.76 12.74 -7.96
N ASP A 36 -6.90 13.39 -7.77
CA ASP A 36 -8.21 12.76 -7.61
C ASP A 36 -8.55 11.77 -8.74
N HIS A 37 -8.31 12.16 -10.00
CA HIS A 37 -8.68 11.33 -11.14
C HIS A 37 -7.74 10.11 -11.27
N ALA A 38 -6.44 10.32 -11.07
CA ALA A 38 -5.46 9.23 -11.07
C ALA A 38 -5.67 8.27 -9.89
N PHE A 39 -6.06 8.78 -8.73
CA PHE A 39 -6.37 8.00 -7.55
C PHE A 39 -7.62 7.13 -7.73
N GLU A 40 -8.73 7.70 -8.21
CA GLU A 40 -9.97 6.93 -8.41
C GLU A 40 -9.75 5.73 -9.35
N HIS A 41 -9.02 5.95 -10.45
CA HIS A 41 -8.68 4.85 -11.35
C HIS A 41 -7.77 3.77 -10.70
N ALA A 42 -6.87 4.17 -9.79
CA ALA A 42 -6.05 3.22 -9.02
C ALA A 42 -6.88 2.47 -7.96
N TYR A 43 -7.80 3.18 -7.30
CA TYR A 43 -8.69 2.65 -6.25
C TYR A 43 -9.66 1.62 -6.81
N ASP A 44 -10.23 1.89 -7.99
CA ASP A 44 -11.11 0.95 -8.69
C ASP A 44 -10.35 -0.31 -9.11
N LYS A 45 -9.13 -0.18 -9.65
CA LYS A 45 -8.30 -1.35 -9.98
C LYS A 45 -7.91 -2.18 -8.76
N ALA A 46 -7.70 -1.53 -7.63
CA ALA A 46 -7.33 -2.21 -6.39
C ALA A 46 -8.46 -3.08 -5.82
N SER A 47 -9.74 -2.78 -6.12
CA SER A 47 -10.88 -3.60 -5.67
C SER A 47 -10.77 -5.04 -6.18
N ASN A 48 -10.52 -5.23 -7.48
CA ASN A 48 -10.34 -6.55 -8.09
C ASN A 48 -9.11 -7.28 -7.55
N ILE A 49 -8.06 -6.55 -7.13
CA ILE A 49 -6.87 -7.14 -6.51
C ILE A 49 -7.21 -7.58 -5.09
N ALA A 50 -7.86 -6.74 -4.30
CA ALA A 50 -8.30 -7.05 -2.95
C ALA A 50 -9.24 -8.27 -2.93
N GLU A 51 -10.22 -8.33 -3.83
CA GLU A 51 -11.13 -9.49 -3.94
C GLU A 51 -10.38 -10.78 -4.26
N ASN A 52 -9.48 -10.78 -5.24
CA ASN A 52 -8.68 -11.96 -5.60
C ASN A 52 -7.76 -12.40 -4.45
N VAL A 53 -7.10 -11.44 -3.81
CA VAL A 53 -6.21 -11.67 -2.67
C VAL A 53 -6.98 -12.27 -1.49
N MET A 54 -8.13 -11.70 -1.14
CA MET A 54 -8.98 -12.17 -0.04
C MET A 54 -9.58 -13.55 -0.33
N GLN A 55 -9.95 -13.85 -1.59
CA GLN A 55 -10.60 -15.11 -1.94
C GLN A 55 -9.63 -16.28 -2.16
N HIS A 56 -8.44 -16.03 -2.71
CA HIS A 56 -7.54 -17.11 -3.19
C HIS A 56 -6.18 -17.13 -2.51
N GLU A 57 -5.76 -16.02 -1.89
CA GLU A 57 -4.38 -15.84 -1.44
C GLU A 57 -4.26 -15.31 -0.01
N GLY A 58 -5.32 -15.34 0.81
CA GLY A 58 -5.32 -14.77 2.17
C GLY A 58 -4.08 -15.14 2.99
N GLU A 59 -3.76 -16.43 3.12
CA GLU A 59 -2.55 -16.91 3.83
C GLU A 59 -1.22 -16.48 3.16
N LYS A 60 -1.20 -16.29 1.84
CA LYS A 60 0.01 -15.88 1.10
C LYS A 60 0.23 -14.37 1.19
N MET A 61 -0.85 -13.59 1.16
CA MET A 61 -0.79 -12.15 1.35
C MET A 61 -0.43 -11.80 2.79
N ASP A 62 -1.00 -12.49 3.78
CA ASP A 62 -0.60 -12.33 5.18
C ASP A 62 0.91 -12.56 5.33
N LYS A 63 1.46 -13.62 4.73
CA LYS A 63 2.91 -13.87 4.71
C LYS A 63 3.70 -12.81 3.94
N PHE A 64 3.21 -12.35 2.79
CA PHE A 64 3.85 -11.30 2.00
C PHE A 64 3.92 -9.98 2.78
N LEU A 65 2.81 -9.59 3.41
CA LEU A 65 2.72 -8.40 4.25
C LEU A 65 3.58 -8.54 5.51
N GLU A 66 3.62 -9.71 6.14
CA GLU A 66 4.50 -9.99 7.27
C GLU A 66 6.00 -9.87 6.87
N HIS A 67 6.39 -10.45 5.73
CA HIS A 67 7.74 -10.29 5.20
C HIS A 67 8.07 -8.85 4.85
N PHE A 68 7.14 -8.13 4.23
CA PHE A 68 7.33 -6.73 3.85
C PHE A 68 7.40 -5.81 5.07
N ALA A 69 6.57 -6.05 6.10
CA ALA A 69 6.61 -5.33 7.36
C ALA A 69 7.94 -5.56 8.09
N LYS A 70 8.44 -6.81 8.16
CA LYS A 70 9.75 -7.13 8.73
C LYS A 70 10.90 -6.43 7.99
N GLU A 71 10.85 -6.34 6.67
CA GLU A 71 11.85 -5.60 5.89
C GLU A 71 11.76 -4.08 6.13
N ILE A 72 10.55 -3.53 6.29
CA ILE A 72 10.37 -2.12 6.68
C ILE A 72 10.87 -1.86 8.09
N GLU A 73 10.58 -2.73 9.06
CA GLU A 73 11.09 -2.63 10.43
C GLU A 73 12.62 -2.72 10.45
N ASN A 74 13.23 -3.69 9.76
CA ASN A 74 14.67 -3.80 9.61
C ASN A 74 15.28 -2.53 8.96
N TYR A 75 14.63 -1.98 7.94
CA TYR A 75 15.04 -0.73 7.30
C TYR A 75 14.90 0.47 8.25
N MET A 76 13.81 0.53 9.01
CA MET A 76 13.54 1.56 10.02
C MET A 76 14.44 1.44 11.25
N GLU A 77 14.88 0.26 11.65
CA GLU A 77 15.92 0.10 12.69
C GLU A 77 17.26 0.63 12.18
N HIS A 78 17.56 0.42 10.89
CA HIS A 78 18.77 0.91 10.25
C HIS A 78 18.78 2.44 10.06
N PHE A 79 17.64 3.07 9.80
CA PHE A 79 17.51 4.52 9.57
C PHE A 79 17.02 5.31 10.80
N GLY A 80 16.22 4.70 11.66
CA GLY A 80 15.65 5.29 12.89
C GLY A 80 16.70 5.60 13.95
N GLY A 81 17.82 4.86 13.97
CA GLY A 81 18.99 5.20 14.79
C GLY A 81 19.72 6.48 14.34
N LYS A 82 19.46 6.98 13.12
CA LYS A 82 20.04 8.23 12.57
C LYS A 82 19.05 9.39 12.45
N LEU A 83 17.76 9.17 12.71
CA LEU A 83 16.75 10.24 12.68
C LEU A 83 16.61 10.99 14.03
N PHE A 84 17.14 10.42 15.13
CA PHE A 84 17.16 11.05 16.46
C PHE A 84 18.58 11.32 17.00
N LYS A 85 19.55 11.60 16.12
CA LYS A 85 20.83 12.23 16.51
C LYS A 85 21.30 13.24 15.47
#